data_AF-A0A3B8HU53-F1
#
_entry.id   AF-A0A3B8HU53-F1
#
_cell.length_a   1.000
_cell.length_b   1.000
_cell.length_c   1.000
_cell.angle_alpha   90.00
_cell.angle_beta   90.00
_cell.angle_gamma   90.00
#
_symmetry.space_group_name_H-M   'P 1'
#
loop_
_entity.id
_entity.type
_entity.pdbx_description
1 polymer ?
#
loop_
_entity_poly.entity_id
_entity_poly.type
_entity_poly.pdbx_seq_one_letter_code
_entity_poly.pdbx_strand_id
1 'polypeptide(L)'
;MTKMSQQLGFPYRSFRRQVIGVEHRVPTRRSRQSAYVYFDNAASTPALQPIVDQMLDYLGWYSGVHRGTGYKSWFSSRLYDESHRIIGSFVGADLDRDTVILTKNTTEAINKLAHRFPWNADDLVITTEMEHHSNDLPWRLRTRVEYAPVDETGLLQIDVLEKILKANYPHTRLLAVCGASNVTGHLNDIHYLAALAHEYGALILVDGAQLVPHVPVNMKAHHDPEHIDFLAFSGHKIYAPFGCGALIGPRQFFQQGPPEYAGGGTVSLVTREKI
;
A
#
# COMPACT_ATOMS: atom_id res chain seq x y z
N MET A 1 20.49 13.22 20.07
CA MET A 1 19.24 13.92 19.67
C MET A 1 19.57 14.77 18.46
N THR A 2 19.35 14.18 17.28
CA THR A 2 19.84 14.68 15.99
C THR A 2 18.88 15.73 15.41
N LYS A 3 19.42 16.67 14.64
CA LYS A 3 18.82 17.90 14.07
C LYS A 3 17.49 17.78 13.28
N MET A 4 16.83 16.62 13.28
CA MET A 4 15.58 16.36 12.56
C MET A 4 14.31 16.71 13.34
N SER A 5 14.40 17.05 14.63
CA SER A 5 13.23 17.31 15.48
C SER A 5 12.63 18.72 15.37
N GLN A 6 13.20 19.61 14.55
CA GLN A 6 12.74 21.00 14.42
C GLN A 6 11.93 21.31 13.15
N GLN A 7 11.75 20.36 12.23
CA GLN A 7 11.02 20.60 10.96
C GLN A 7 9.54 20.19 10.99
N LEU A 8 9.10 19.47 12.02
CA LEU A 8 7.69 19.14 12.24
C LEU A 8 7.27 19.80 13.54
N GLY A 9 6.46 20.87 13.47
CA GLY A 9 6.00 21.68 14.61
C GLY A 9 5.10 20.97 15.62
N PHE A 10 5.31 19.68 15.88
CA PHE A 10 4.51 18.85 16.76
C PHE A 10 5.33 18.43 17.99
N PRO A 11 5.21 19.14 19.13
CA PRO A 11 5.83 18.66 20.37
C PRO A 11 5.23 17.29 20.75
N TYR A 12 6.05 16.26 21.00
CA TYR A 12 5.61 14.87 21.25
C TYR A 12 4.47 14.73 22.28
N ARG A 13 4.41 15.61 23.30
CA ARG A 13 3.32 15.65 24.29
C ARG A 13 1.96 16.10 23.73
N SER A 14 1.92 16.77 22.58
CA SER A 14 0.67 17.17 21.91
C SER A 14 0.07 16.06 21.06
N PHE A 15 0.88 15.13 20.54
CA PHE A 15 0.41 14.12 19.58
C PHE A 15 -0.57 13.14 20.21
N ARG A 16 -0.33 12.74 21.48
CA ARG A 16 -1.27 11.89 22.23
C ARG A 16 -2.69 12.46 22.23
N ARG A 17 -2.85 13.77 22.44
CA ARG A 17 -4.17 14.42 22.49
C ARG A 17 -4.90 14.44 21.15
N GLN A 18 -4.18 14.21 20.05
CA GLN A 18 -4.77 14.10 18.72
C GLN A 18 -5.29 12.69 18.44
N VAL A 19 -4.89 11.67 19.22
CA VAL A 19 -5.38 10.30 19.02
C VAL A 19 -6.80 10.18 19.55
N ILE A 20 -7.74 9.83 18.69
CA ILE A 20 -9.15 9.69 19.07
C ILE A 20 -9.32 8.50 20.02
N GLY A 21 -10.13 8.69 21.07
CA GLY A 21 -10.45 7.64 22.05
C GLY A 21 -9.31 7.31 23.02
N VAL A 22 -8.20 8.07 23.00
CA VAL A 22 -7.00 7.76 23.79
C VAL A 22 -7.19 7.84 25.31
N GLU A 23 -8.21 8.59 25.76
CA GLU A 23 -8.60 8.74 27.16
C GLU A 23 -9.82 7.87 27.54
N HIS A 24 -10.30 7.01 26.62
CA HIS A 24 -11.40 6.10 26.92
C HIS A 24 -11.00 5.13 28.03
N ARG A 25 -11.97 4.94 28.95
CA ARG A 25 -11.87 3.94 30.00
C ARG A 25 -12.69 2.72 29.62
N VAL A 26 -12.16 1.55 29.95
CA VAL A 26 -12.83 0.27 29.70
C VAL A 26 -13.10 -0.46 31.02
N PRO A 27 -14.19 -1.24 31.09
CA PRO A 27 -14.44 -2.11 32.23
C PRO A 27 -13.39 -3.21 32.30
N THR A 28 -12.92 -3.50 33.52
CA THR A 28 -12.02 -4.62 33.80
C THR A 28 -12.80 -5.75 34.46
N ARG A 29 -12.22 -6.97 34.48
CA ARG A 29 -12.81 -8.16 35.12
C ARG A 29 -13.21 -7.96 36.59
N ARG A 30 -12.65 -6.95 37.27
CA ARG A 30 -12.97 -6.60 38.67
C ARG A 30 -14.01 -5.46 38.80
N SER A 31 -14.81 -5.23 37.77
CA SER A 31 -15.83 -4.16 37.71
C SER A 31 -15.27 -2.74 37.95
N ARG A 32 -13.98 -2.52 37.67
CA ARG A 32 -13.33 -1.21 37.75
C ARG A 32 -13.15 -0.63 36.36
N GLN A 33 -13.36 0.68 36.22
CA GLN A 33 -13.01 1.43 35.01
C GLN A 33 -11.53 1.79 35.03
N SER A 34 -10.77 1.41 34.00
CA SER A 34 -9.34 1.71 33.88
C SER A 34 -9.03 2.35 32.53
N ALA A 35 -7.95 3.13 32.47
CA ALA A 35 -7.47 3.71 31.21
C ALA A 35 -7.13 2.58 30.22
N TYR A 36 -7.62 2.68 28.99
CA TYR A 36 -7.34 1.69 27.96
C TYR A 36 -5.94 1.90 27.38
N VAL A 37 -5.15 0.82 27.33
CA VAL A 37 -3.82 0.80 26.71
C VAL A 37 -3.91 -0.04 25.44
N TYR A 38 -3.83 0.62 24.29
CA TYR A 38 -3.99 -0.01 22.99
C TYR A 38 -2.64 -0.38 22.38
N PHE A 39 -2.27 -1.66 22.46
CA PHE A 39 -1.04 -2.23 21.88
C PHE A 39 -1.33 -3.17 20.69
N ASP A 40 -2.34 -2.84 19.90
CA ASP A 40 -2.76 -3.62 18.72
C ASP A 40 -2.75 -2.76 17.43
N ASN A 41 -1.86 -1.76 17.37
CA ASN A 41 -1.76 -0.85 16.22
C ASN A 41 -1.34 -1.55 14.93
N ALA A 42 -0.70 -2.73 15.01
CA ALA A 42 -0.38 -3.55 13.86
C ALA A 42 -1.65 -4.05 13.13
N ALA A 43 -2.77 -4.23 13.84
CA ALA A 43 -4.06 -4.54 13.24
C ALA A 43 -4.68 -3.29 12.61
N SER A 44 -4.83 -2.22 13.39
CA SER A 44 -5.32 -0.92 12.92
C SER A 44 -4.92 0.18 13.88
N THR A 45 -4.60 1.36 13.36
CA THR A 45 -4.36 2.55 14.19
C THR A 45 -5.68 3.28 14.49
N PRO A 46 -5.83 3.92 15.67
CA PRO A 46 -6.88 4.92 15.86
C PRO A 46 -6.70 6.10 14.89
N ALA A 47 -7.78 6.79 14.55
CA ALA A 47 -7.68 7.99 13.73
C ALA A 47 -7.13 9.19 14.52
N LEU A 48 -6.52 10.14 13.81
CA LEU A 48 -6.14 11.44 14.39
C LEU A 48 -7.28 12.45 14.24
N GLN A 49 -7.48 13.27 15.27
CA GLN A 49 -8.48 14.34 15.32
C GLN A 49 -8.43 15.27 14.11
N PRO A 50 -7.26 15.77 13.64
CA PRO A 50 -7.21 16.67 12.50
C PRO A 50 -7.71 16.03 11.20
N ILE A 51 -7.60 14.70 11.07
CA ILE A 51 -8.11 13.96 9.90
C ILE A 51 -9.64 13.92 9.95
N VAL A 52 -10.21 13.66 11.14
CA VAL A 52 -11.67 13.66 11.31
C VAL A 52 -12.25 15.06 11.13
N ASP A 53 -11.59 16.09 11.65
CA ASP A 53 -12.01 17.48 11.48
C ASP A 53 -12.05 17.85 9.98
N GLN A 54 -11.00 17.50 9.23
CA GLN A 54 -10.94 17.75 7.79
C GLN A 54 -12.02 16.98 7.01
N MET A 55 -12.32 15.74 7.41
CA MET A 55 -13.41 14.97 6.82
C MET A 55 -14.77 15.63 7.06
N LEU A 56 -15.05 16.05 8.30
CA LEU A 56 -16.30 16.72 8.67
C LEU A 56 -16.46 18.06 7.94
N ASP A 57 -15.39 18.85 7.84
CA ASP A 57 -15.37 20.12 7.11
C ASP A 57 -15.66 19.92 5.61
N TYR A 58 -15.14 18.83 5.02
CA TYR A 58 -15.39 18.52 3.61
C TYR A 58 -16.84 18.12 3.32
N LEU A 59 -17.58 17.52 4.26
CA LEU A 59 -18.92 17.00 4.01
C LEU A 59 -19.90 18.05 3.45
N GLY A 60 -19.76 19.33 3.86
CA GLY A 60 -20.58 20.43 3.32
C GLY A 60 -20.37 20.67 1.81
N TRP A 61 -19.20 20.29 1.28
CA TRP A 61 -18.80 20.45 -0.11
C TRP A 61 -19.00 19.20 -0.97
N TYR A 62 -19.40 18.08 -0.34
CA TYR A 62 -19.49 16.77 -1.00
C TYR A 62 -20.30 16.82 -2.31
N SER A 63 -19.69 16.31 -3.38
CA SER A 63 -20.28 16.23 -4.72
C SER A 63 -19.61 15.15 -5.56
N GLY A 64 -20.14 14.91 -6.75
CA GLY A 64 -19.53 14.01 -7.72
C GLY A 64 -18.15 14.52 -8.17
N VAL A 65 -17.20 13.59 -8.29
CA VAL A 65 -15.83 13.85 -8.75
C VAL A 65 -15.78 13.69 -10.28
N HIS A 66 -15.11 14.61 -10.98
CA HIS A 66 -14.92 14.66 -12.44
C HIS A 66 -16.20 14.57 -13.30
N ARG A 67 -17.38 14.90 -12.74
CA ARG A 67 -18.68 14.75 -13.45
C ARG A 67 -19.52 16.02 -13.55
N GLY A 68 -19.29 17.01 -12.71
CA GLY A 68 -20.09 18.23 -12.65
C GLY A 68 -19.28 19.48 -12.93
N THR A 69 -19.95 20.52 -13.43
CA THR A 69 -19.36 21.85 -13.69
C THR A 69 -19.58 22.84 -12.55
N GLY A 70 -20.43 22.50 -11.56
CA GLY A 70 -20.69 23.35 -10.40
C GLY A 70 -19.52 23.38 -9.41
N TYR A 71 -19.46 24.43 -8.59
CA TYR A 71 -18.33 24.69 -7.68
C TYR A 71 -18.02 23.51 -6.73
N LYS A 72 -19.04 22.86 -6.16
CA LYS A 72 -18.84 21.70 -5.29
C LYS A 72 -18.15 20.54 -6.02
N SER A 73 -18.54 20.25 -7.26
CA SER A 73 -17.92 19.19 -8.07
C SER A 73 -16.48 19.53 -8.46
N TRP A 74 -16.21 20.80 -8.82
CA TRP A 74 -14.85 21.29 -9.03
C TRP A 74 -13.98 21.12 -7.78
N PHE A 75 -14.50 21.53 -6.62
CA PHE A 75 -13.77 21.45 -5.35
C PHE A 75 -13.50 20.00 -4.93
N SER A 76 -14.50 19.11 -5.03
CA SER A 76 -14.34 17.67 -4.79
C SER A 76 -13.31 17.04 -5.73
N SER A 77 -13.31 17.42 -7.01
CA SER A 77 -12.32 16.91 -7.99
C SER A 77 -10.91 17.37 -7.63
N ARG A 78 -10.74 18.65 -7.28
CA ARG A 78 -9.45 19.18 -6.84
C ARG A 78 -8.90 18.44 -5.62
N LEU A 79 -9.73 18.17 -4.61
CA LEU A 79 -9.30 17.44 -3.41
C LEU A 79 -8.97 15.97 -3.71
N TYR A 80 -9.70 15.34 -4.63
CA TYR A 80 -9.42 13.99 -5.10
C TYR A 80 -8.06 13.91 -5.80
N ASP A 81 -7.79 14.81 -6.74
CA ASP A 81 -6.50 14.89 -7.47
C ASP A 81 -5.34 15.19 -6.50
N GLU A 82 -5.56 16.13 -5.58
CA GLU A 82 -4.57 16.48 -4.56
C GLU A 82 -4.27 15.30 -3.63
N SER A 83 -5.26 14.46 -3.31
CA SER A 83 -5.04 13.25 -2.50
C SER A 83 -4.11 12.25 -3.22
N HIS A 84 -4.26 12.09 -4.55
CA HIS A 84 -3.35 11.24 -5.34
C HIS A 84 -1.93 11.80 -5.33
N ARG A 85 -1.79 13.12 -5.50
CA ARG A 85 -0.51 13.81 -5.47
C ARG A 85 0.19 13.67 -4.12
N ILE A 86 -0.54 13.85 -3.01
CA ILE A 86 -0.03 13.70 -1.65
C ILE A 86 0.44 12.27 -1.41
N ILE A 87 -0.38 11.28 -1.75
CA ILE A 87 -0.06 9.86 -1.56
C ILE A 87 1.20 9.46 -2.35
N GLY A 88 1.28 9.81 -3.63
CA GLY A 88 2.45 9.48 -4.46
C GLY A 88 3.71 10.20 -3.97
N SER A 89 3.60 11.49 -3.63
CA SER A 89 4.74 12.25 -3.10
C SER A 89 5.22 11.70 -1.76
N PHE A 90 4.31 11.20 -0.91
CA PHE A 90 4.64 10.64 0.40
C PHE A 90 5.56 9.41 0.32
N VAL A 91 5.47 8.64 -0.77
CA VAL A 91 6.29 7.44 -1.00
C VAL A 91 7.36 7.64 -2.07
N GLY A 92 7.56 8.87 -2.55
CA GLY A 92 8.57 9.18 -3.58
C GLY A 92 8.26 8.62 -4.97
N ALA A 93 6.99 8.42 -5.33
CA ALA A 93 6.59 7.98 -6.67
C ALA A 93 6.82 9.09 -7.72
N ASP A 94 7.19 8.72 -8.94
CA ASP A 94 7.31 9.64 -10.07
C ASP A 94 5.93 9.85 -10.69
N LEU A 95 5.20 10.90 -10.29
CA LEU A 95 3.80 11.12 -10.70
C LEU A 95 3.60 11.34 -12.22
N ASP A 96 4.67 11.57 -12.98
CA ASP A 96 4.60 11.62 -14.45
C ASP A 96 4.52 10.22 -15.06
N ARG A 97 5.14 9.22 -14.40
CA ARG A 97 5.21 7.82 -14.86
C ARG A 97 4.31 6.88 -14.09
N ASP A 98 4.14 7.13 -12.81
CA ASP A 98 3.35 6.35 -11.87
C ASP A 98 1.93 6.89 -11.76
N THR A 99 1.04 6.01 -11.30
CA THR A 99 -0.31 6.36 -10.92
C THR A 99 -0.59 5.83 -9.53
N VAL A 100 -1.33 6.62 -8.75
CA VAL A 100 -1.92 6.17 -7.49
C VAL A 100 -3.32 5.65 -7.82
N ILE A 101 -3.65 4.45 -7.34
CA ILE A 101 -4.98 3.86 -7.44
C ILE A 101 -5.51 3.74 -6.01
N LEU A 102 -6.52 4.52 -5.68
CA LEU A 102 -7.19 4.42 -4.39
C LEU A 102 -7.97 3.12 -4.29
N THR A 103 -7.81 2.43 -3.17
CA THR A 103 -8.50 1.18 -2.82
C THR A 103 -9.12 1.28 -1.43
N LYS A 104 -9.87 0.28 -1.02
CA LYS A 104 -10.45 0.13 0.32
C LYS A 104 -9.37 -0.23 1.35
N ASN A 105 -8.34 -0.98 0.93
CA ASN A 105 -7.24 -1.48 1.77
C ASN A 105 -6.11 -2.09 0.90
N THR A 106 -5.00 -2.49 1.54
CA THR A 106 -3.89 -3.23 0.91
C THR A 106 -4.38 -4.50 0.21
N THR A 107 -5.30 -5.26 0.80
CA THR A 107 -5.79 -6.50 0.22
C THR A 107 -6.44 -6.27 -1.16
N GLU A 108 -7.28 -5.26 -1.30
CA GLU A 108 -7.87 -4.89 -2.60
C GLU A 108 -6.81 -4.38 -3.58
N ALA A 109 -5.82 -3.61 -3.10
CA ALA A 109 -4.70 -3.17 -3.92
C ALA A 109 -3.95 -4.36 -4.53
N ILE A 110 -3.60 -5.36 -3.72
CA ILE A 110 -2.89 -6.55 -4.18
C ILE A 110 -3.77 -7.41 -5.10
N ASN A 111 -5.05 -7.60 -4.78
CA ASN A 111 -5.97 -8.34 -5.65
C ASN A 111 -6.13 -7.67 -7.01
N LYS A 112 -6.24 -6.33 -7.04
CA LYS A 112 -6.32 -5.56 -8.27
C LYS A 112 -5.06 -5.71 -9.11
N LEU A 113 -3.87 -5.66 -8.49
CA LEU A 113 -2.62 -5.92 -9.21
C LEU A 113 -2.60 -7.36 -9.77
N ALA A 114 -2.88 -8.36 -8.94
CA ALA A 114 -2.92 -9.77 -9.35
C ALA A 114 -3.87 -10.03 -10.53
N HIS A 115 -5.02 -9.35 -10.55
CA HIS A 115 -5.99 -9.45 -11.64
C HIS A 115 -5.52 -8.75 -12.93
N ARG A 116 -4.82 -7.62 -12.81
CA ARG A 116 -4.39 -6.81 -13.96
C ARG A 116 -3.04 -7.25 -14.55
N PHE A 117 -2.30 -8.08 -13.82
CA PHE A 117 -1.01 -8.57 -14.26
C PHE A 117 -1.14 -9.52 -15.48
N PRO A 118 -0.40 -9.30 -16.58
CA PRO A 118 -0.56 -10.05 -17.83
C PRO A 118 0.21 -11.38 -17.80
N TRP A 119 -0.33 -12.37 -17.09
CA TRP A 119 0.30 -13.69 -16.95
C TRP A 119 0.26 -14.52 -18.24
N ASN A 120 1.38 -15.18 -18.55
CA ASN A 120 1.49 -16.27 -19.50
C ASN A 120 1.49 -17.63 -18.79
N ALA A 121 1.32 -18.72 -19.54
CA ALA A 121 1.20 -20.08 -18.98
C ALA A 121 2.40 -20.52 -18.13
N ASP A 122 3.61 -20.08 -18.50
CA ASP A 122 4.85 -20.45 -17.82
C ASP A 122 5.34 -19.40 -16.81
N ASP A 123 4.63 -18.27 -16.68
CA ASP A 123 5.02 -17.21 -15.75
C ASP A 123 4.81 -17.64 -14.30
N LEU A 124 5.55 -17.07 -13.36
CA LEU A 124 5.34 -17.31 -11.94
C LEU A 124 5.61 -16.10 -11.05
N VAL A 125 5.11 -16.18 -9.83
CA VAL A 125 5.39 -15.28 -8.72
C VAL A 125 6.33 -15.98 -7.74
N ILE A 126 7.36 -15.27 -7.29
CA ILE A 126 8.09 -15.66 -6.08
C ILE A 126 7.56 -14.79 -4.94
N THR A 127 7.23 -15.43 -3.83
CA THR A 127 6.82 -14.78 -2.58
C THR A 127 7.62 -15.38 -1.41
N THR A 128 7.32 -15.00 -0.16
CA THR A 128 8.04 -15.48 1.02
C THR A 128 7.13 -16.21 2.00
N GLU A 129 7.72 -16.99 2.90
CA GLU A 129 6.99 -17.58 4.04
C GLU A 129 6.58 -16.53 5.10
N MET A 130 7.02 -15.27 4.96
CA MET A 130 6.69 -14.17 5.89
C MET A 130 5.36 -13.48 5.58
N GLU A 131 4.76 -13.78 4.42
CA GLU A 131 3.68 -12.97 3.90
C GLU A 131 2.38 -13.07 4.69
N HIS A 132 1.71 -11.92 4.82
CA HIS A 132 0.30 -11.91 5.17
C HIS A 132 -0.51 -12.58 4.05
N HIS A 133 -1.61 -13.27 4.37
CA HIS A 133 -2.44 -13.95 3.37
C HIS A 133 -2.91 -13.06 2.21
N SER A 134 -3.03 -11.75 2.44
CA SER A 134 -3.35 -10.75 1.41
C SER A 134 -2.28 -10.60 0.33
N ASN A 135 -1.02 -10.93 0.62
CA ASN A 135 0.10 -10.93 -0.32
C ASN A 135 0.52 -12.35 -0.75
N ASP A 136 -0.38 -13.33 -0.58
CA ASP A 136 -0.14 -14.72 -0.93
C ASP A 136 -1.30 -15.30 -1.76
N LEU A 137 -2.50 -15.33 -1.19
CA LEU A 137 -3.67 -15.96 -1.80
C LEU A 137 -4.05 -15.39 -3.19
N PRO A 138 -3.94 -14.07 -3.47
CA PRO A 138 -4.30 -13.54 -4.78
C PRO A 138 -3.45 -14.12 -5.92
N TRP A 139 -2.18 -14.43 -5.68
CA TRP A 139 -1.25 -14.94 -6.70
C TRP A 139 -1.56 -16.37 -7.10
N ARG A 140 -1.91 -17.21 -6.11
CA ARG A 140 -2.26 -18.64 -6.32
C ARG A 140 -3.44 -18.85 -7.25
N LEU A 141 -4.32 -17.85 -7.36
CA LEU A 141 -5.48 -17.87 -8.24
C LEU A 141 -5.16 -17.43 -9.68
N ARG A 142 -3.93 -16.96 -9.93
CA ARG A 142 -3.52 -16.36 -11.20
C ARG A 142 -2.41 -17.13 -11.88
N THR A 143 -1.42 -17.60 -11.12
CA THR A 143 -0.29 -18.32 -11.66
C THR A 143 0.41 -19.22 -10.62
N ARG A 144 1.48 -19.92 -11.01
CA ARG A 144 2.35 -20.67 -10.10
C ARG A 144 3.03 -19.75 -9.10
N VAL A 145 3.15 -20.19 -7.85
CA VAL A 145 3.80 -19.45 -6.77
C VAL A 145 4.90 -20.30 -6.16
N GLU A 146 6.10 -19.75 -6.08
CA GLU A 146 7.25 -20.31 -5.35
C GLU A 146 7.51 -19.50 -4.07
N TYR A 147 8.03 -20.14 -3.03
CA TYR A 147 8.22 -19.52 -1.71
C TYR A 147 9.70 -19.51 -1.32
N ALA A 148 10.23 -18.32 -1.03
CA ALA A 148 11.50 -18.17 -0.36
C ALA A 148 11.32 -18.39 1.15
N PRO A 149 12.13 -19.28 1.76
CA PRO A 149 11.94 -19.67 3.14
C PRO A 149 12.45 -18.61 4.12
N VAL A 150 11.97 -18.70 5.35
CA VAL A 150 12.58 -18.02 6.49
C VAL A 150 13.50 -18.95 7.27
N ASP A 151 14.45 -18.39 7.99
CA ASP A 151 15.23 -19.14 8.97
C ASP A 151 14.47 -19.32 10.29
N GLU A 152 15.09 -19.99 11.25
CA GLU A 152 14.55 -20.23 12.60
C GLU A 152 14.29 -18.96 13.42
N THR A 153 14.86 -17.82 13.00
CA THR A 153 14.65 -16.51 13.61
C THR A 153 13.55 -15.71 12.91
N GLY A 154 12.95 -16.28 11.85
CA GLY A 154 11.88 -15.66 11.06
C GLY A 154 12.39 -14.59 10.10
N LEU A 155 13.68 -14.65 9.71
CA LEU A 155 14.30 -13.78 8.73
C LEU A 155 14.33 -14.45 7.36
N LEU A 156 14.14 -13.66 6.29
CA LEU A 156 14.19 -14.14 4.92
C LEU A 156 15.59 -14.68 4.58
N GLN A 157 15.65 -15.92 4.09
CA GLN A 157 16.91 -16.51 3.61
C GLN A 157 17.25 -15.97 2.21
N ILE A 158 17.92 -14.83 2.17
CA ILE A 158 18.23 -14.08 0.92
C ILE A 158 19.02 -14.93 -0.09
N ASP A 159 19.97 -15.75 0.36
CA ASP A 159 20.77 -16.60 -0.53
C ASP A 159 19.91 -17.72 -1.17
N VAL A 160 18.88 -18.18 -0.48
CA VAL A 160 17.91 -19.14 -1.01
C VAL A 160 16.96 -18.44 -1.98
N LEU A 161 16.49 -17.23 -1.66
CA LEU A 161 15.69 -16.41 -2.59
C LEU A 161 16.42 -16.20 -3.93
N GLU A 162 17.69 -15.83 -3.90
CA GLU A 162 18.50 -15.64 -5.11
C GLU A 162 18.60 -16.93 -5.93
N LYS A 163 18.82 -18.08 -5.28
CA LYS A 163 18.84 -19.39 -5.96
C LYS A 163 17.50 -19.70 -6.63
N ILE A 164 16.38 -19.39 -5.98
CA ILE A 164 15.03 -19.58 -6.54
C ILE A 164 14.82 -18.66 -7.74
N LEU A 165 15.17 -17.37 -7.64
CA LEU A 165 15.10 -16.42 -8.76
C LEU A 165 15.90 -16.92 -9.96
N LYS A 166 17.15 -17.32 -9.72
CA LYS A 166 18.05 -17.86 -10.75
C LYS A 166 17.52 -19.13 -11.40
N ALA A 167 17.02 -20.08 -10.61
CA ALA A 167 16.49 -21.34 -11.13
C ALA A 167 15.22 -21.16 -11.97
N ASN A 168 14.46 -20.09 -11.71
CA ASN A 168 13.23 -19.78 -12.40
C ASN A 168 13.38 -18.70 -13.48
N TYR A 169 14.58 -18.19 -13.76
CA TYR A 169 14.82 -17.24 -14.84
C TYR A 169 14.61 -17.89 -16.23
N PRO A 170 13.89 -17.28 -17.18
CA PRO A 170 13.30 -15.92 -17.16
C PRO A 170 11.79 -15.90 -16.83
N HIS A 171 11.27 -16.94 -16.20
CA HIS A 171 9.84 -17.16 -15.96
C HIS A 171 9.27 -16.41 -14.74
N THR A 172 10.13 -16.01 -13.80
CA THR A 172 9.70 -15.13 -12.69
C THR A 172 9.31 -13.77 -13.24
N ARG A 173 8.05 -13.38 -13.06
CA ARG A 173 7.55 -12.06 -13.49
C ARG A 173 7.42 -11.06 -12.36
N LEU A 174 7.24 -11.55 -11.13
CA LEU A 174 7.02 -10.72 -9.95
C LEU A 174 7.64 -11.37 -8.71
N LEU A 175 8.42 -10.59 -7.96
CA LEU A 175 8.77 -10.83 -6.57
C LEU A 175 7.79 -10.05 -5.68
N ALA A 176 6.92 -10.74 -4.96
CA ALA A 176 5.95 -10.13 -4.04
C ALA A 176 6.41 -10.32 -2.60
N VAL A 177 6.73 -9.23 -1.90
CA VAL A 177 7.34 -9.28 -0.56
C VAL A 177 6.69 -8.29 0.40
N CYS A 178 6.60 -8.64 1.68
CA CYS A 178 6.28 -7.68 2.71
C CYS A 178 7.48 -6.77 2.98
N GLY A 179 7.27 -5.46 3.05
CA GLY A 179 8.32 -4.54 3.46
C GLY A 179 8.68 -4.71 4.95
N ALA A 180 7.69 -5.05 5.77
CA ALA A 180 7.87 -5.39 7.16
C ALA A 180 6.93 -6.53 7.58
N SER A 181 7.44 -7.52 8.30
CA SER A 181 6.61 -8.62 8.80
C SER A 181 5.65 -8.13 9.87
N ASN A 182 4.36 -8.47 9.74
CA ASN A 182 3.38 -8.22 10.79
C ASN A 182 3.49 -9.19 11.99
N VAL A 183 4.32 -10.23 11.88
CA VAL A 183 4.52 -11.25 12.92
C VAL A 183 5.82 -10.98 13.68
N THR A 184 6.95 -10.88 12.98
CA THR A 184 8.28 -10.71 13.61
C THR A 184 8.68 -9.25 13.77
N GLY A 185 8.06 -8.34 13.02
CA GLY A 185 8.46 -6.93 12.94
C GLY A 185 9.74 -6.70 12.15
N HIS A 186 10.32 -7.74 11.53
CA HIS A 186 11.52 -7.60 10.70
C HIS A 186 11.25 -6.67 9.51
N LEU A 187 12.20 -5.78 9.23
CA LEU A 187 12.20 -4.89 8.08
C LEU A 187 13.07 -5.50 6.99
N ASN A 188 12.46 -5.88 5.86
CA ASN A 188 13.21 -6.36 4.71
C ASN A 188 13.89 -5.18 4.00
N ASP A 189 15.08 -5.40 3.47
CA ASP A 189 15.74 -4.42 2.60
C ASP A 189 15.06 -4.44 1.21
N ILE A 190 13.98 -3.67 1.10
CA ILE A 190 13.14 -3.65 -0.10
C ILE A 190 13.90 -3.17 -1.35
N HIS A 191 14.95 -2.38 -1.18
CA HIS A 191 15.75 -1.85 -2.29
C HIS A 191 16.73 -2.88 -2.80
N TYR A 192 17.39 -3.60 -1.87
CA TYR A 192 18.20 -4.75 -2.23
C TYR A 192 17.36 -5.83 -2.94
N LEU A 193 16.17 -6.14 -2.41
CA LEU A 193 15.25 -7.11 -3.02
C LEU A 193 14.78 -6.68 -4.41
N ALA A 194 14.56 -5.38 -4.63
CA ALA A 194 14.22 -4.84 -5.93
C ALA A 194 15.34 -5.03 -6.95
N ALA A 195 16.57 -4.65 -6.60
CA ALA A 195 17.72 -4.86 -7.47
C ALA A 195 17.92 -6.34 -7.81
N LEU A 196 17.75 -7.21 -6.82
CA LEU A 196 17.84 -8.66 -7.02
C LEU A 196 16.74 -9.18 -7.95
N ALA A 197 15.50 -8.72 -7.81
CA ALA A 197 14.41 -9.10 -8.72
C ALA A 197 14.71 -8.66 -10.17
N HIS A 198 15.16 -7.41 -10.34
CA HIS A 198 15.47 -6.83 -11.63
C HIS A 198 16.65 -7.51 -12.33
N GLU A 199 17.66 -7.97 -11.59
CA GLU A 199 18.78 -8.76 -12.14
C GLU A 199 18.29 -10.02 -12.87
N TYR A 200 17.20 -10.62 -12.38
CA TYR A 200 16.54 -11.78 -12.98
C TYR A 200 15.27 -11.40 -13.77
N GLY A 201 15.14 -10.15 -14.21
CA GLY A 201 14.07 -9.69 -15.11
C GLY A 201 12.66 -9.69 -14.51
N ALA A 202 12.52 -9.84 -13.19
CA ALA A 202 11.25 -9.79 -12.48
C ALA A 202 10.98 -8.38 -11.95
N LEU A 203 9.71 -7.99 -11.92
CA LEU A 203 9.27 -6.78 -11.21
C LEU A 203 9.16 -7.06 -9.70
N ILE A 204 9.03 -6.02 -8.87
CA ILE A 204 8.82 -6.14 -7.43
C ILE A 204 7.52 -5.47 -6.97
N LEU A 205 6.76 -6.17 -6.12
CA LEU A 205 5.70 -5.59 -5.30
C LEU A 205 6.13 -5.61 -3.83
N VAL A 206 6.02 -4.46 -3.19
CA VAL A 206 6.16 -4.32 -1.73
C VAL A 206 4.77 -4.17 -1.09
N ASP A 207 4.40 -5.12 -0.22
CA ASP A 207 3.33 -4.92 0.76
C ASP A 207 3.85 -4.00 1.88
N GLY A 208 3.44 -2.74 1.80
CA GLY A 208 3.80 -1.67 2.71
C GLY A 208 2.88 -1.54 3.93
N ALA A 209 1.95 -2.49 4.18
CA ALA A 209 0.96 -2.36 5.25
C ALA A 209 1.57 -2.15 6.64
N GLN A 210 2.72 -2.77 6.92
CA GLN A 210 3.50 -2.51 8.14
C GLN A 210 4.74 -1.64 7.89
N LEU A 211 5.24 -1.54 6.66
CA LEU A 211 6.42 -0.71 6.39
C LEU A 211 6.09 0.78 6.48
N VAL A 212 5.07 1.22 5.73
CA VAL A 212 4.69 2.63 5.53
C VAL A 212 4.34 3.35 6.85
N PRO A 213 3.66 2.73 7.84
CA PRO A 213 3.41 3.38 9.13
C PRO A 213 4.66 3.64 9.97
N HIS A 214 5.73 2.87 9.81
CA HIS A 214 6.83 2.80 10.77
C HIS A 214 8.14 3.40 10.25
N VAL A 215 8.36 3.41 8.93
CA VAL A 215 9.58 3.97 8.32
C VAL A 215 9.25 4.78 7.06
N PRO A 216 10.04 5.82 6.74
CA PRO A 216 9.93 6.51 5.46
C PRO A 216 10.17 5.53 4.30
N VAL A 217 9.29 5.57 3.29
CA VAL A 217 9.40 4.77 2.08
C VAL A 217 9.72 5.67 0.90
N ASN A 218 10.59 5.21 0.00
CA ASN A 218 10.91 5.86 -1.25
C ASN A 218 10.85 4.82 -2.37
N MET A 219 10.06 5.03 -3.42
CA MET A 219 10.00 4.11 -4.56
C MET A 219 11.22 4.23 -5.49
N LYS A 220 12.01 5.30 -5.35
CA LYS A 220 13.13 5.69 -6.24
C LYS A 220 12.68 5.91 -7.69
N ALA A 221 13.57 6.49 -8.48
CA ALA A 221 13.29 6.75 -9.88
C ALA A 221 13.36 5.44 -10.70
N HIS A 222 12.53 5.30 -11.73
CA HIS A 222 12.42 4.12 -12.60
C HIS A 222 13.73 3.65 -13.27
N HIS A 223 14.78 4.47 -13.31
CA HIS A 223 16.08 4.10 -13.88
C HIS A 223 17.06 3.58 -12.82
N ASP A 224 16.73 3.69 -11.54
CA ASP A 224 17.50 3.15 -10.44
C ASP A 224 17.27 1.63 -10.39
N PRO A 225 18.32 0.79 -10.36
CA PRO A 225 18.15 -0.66 -10.26
C PRO A 225 17.39 -1.09 -9.00
N GLU A 226 17.38 -0.27 -7.94
CA GLU A 226 16.71 -0.56 -6.66
C GLU A 226 15.29 0.04 -6.57
N HIS A 227 14.71 0.48 -7.71
CA HIS A 227 13.37 1.06 -7.72
C HIS A 227 12.28 0.06 -7.36
N ILE A 228 11.21 0.53 -6.73
CA ILE A 228 10.06 -0.31 -6.37
C ILE A 228 9.01 -0.14 -7.48
N ASP A 229 8.69 -1.20 -8.21
CA ASP A 229 7.66 -1.12 -9.27
C ASP A 229 6.27 -0.90 -8.68
N PHE A 230 5.91 -1.69 -7.66
CA PHE A 230 4.59 -1.60 -7.05
C PHE A 230 4.67 -1.47 -5.53
N LEU A 231 3.86 -0.57 -4.98
CA LEU A 231 3.70 -0.41 -3.53
C LEU A 231 2.21 -0.45 -3.19
N ALA A 232 1.84 -1.27 -2.20
CA ALA A 232 0.49 -1.35 -1.69
C ALA A 232 0.44 -1.07 -0.19
N PHE A 233 -0.48 -0.23 0.28
CA PHE A 233 -0.67 -0.01 1.72
C PHE A 233 -2.10 0.43 2.10
N SER A 234 -2.40 0.34 3.40
CA SER A 234 -3.70 0.63 4.00
C SER A 234 -3.66 1.93 4.80
N GLY A 235 -4.64 2.81 4.57
CA GLY A 235 -4.86 4.04 5.33
C GLY A 235 -5.15 3.79 6.81
N HIS A 236 -5.91 2.74 7.13
CA HIS A 236 -6.28 2.41 8.51
C HIS A 236 -5.12 1.95 9.41
N LYS A 237 -3.92 1.80 8.85
CA LYS A 237 -2.67 1.56 9.59
C LYS A 237 -1.76 2.81 9.67
N ILE A 238 -2.13 3.90 9.00
CA ILE A 238 -1.42 5.19 9.02
C ILE A 238 -2.33 6.31 9.57
N TYR A 239 -3.15 5.96 10.56
CA TYR A 239 -4.05 6.84 11.29
C TYR A 239 -5.19 7.49 10.47
N ALA A 240 -5.45 7.03 9.26
CA ALA A 240 -6.66 7.41 8.52
C ALA A 240 -7.85 6.55 8.97
N PRO A 241 -9.05 7.13 9.19
CA PRO A 241 -10.24 6.35 9.55
C PRO A 241 -10.83 5.64 8.33
N PHE A 242 -11.35 4.43 8.56
CA PHE A 242 -12.15 3.66 7.59
C PHE A 242 -11.45 3.40 6.24
N GLY A 243 -12.20 2.79 5.31
CA GLY A 243 -11.70 2.22 4.06
C GLY A 243 -11.02 3.23 3.14
N CYS A 244 -9.70 3.24 3.18
CA CYS A 244 -8.83 3.86 2.20
C CYS A 244 -7.49 3.10 2.19
N GLY A 245 -6.92 2.95 1.01
CA GLY A 245 -5.65 2.30 0.73
C GLY A 245 -5.14 2.78 -0.62
N ALA A 246 -3.93 2.37 -0.98
CA ALA A 246 -3.33 2.74 -2.24
C ALA A 246 -2.61 1.54 -2.85
N LEU A 247 -2.76 1.41 -4.18
CA LEU A 247 -1.82 0.71 -5.05
C LEU A 247 -1.10 1.78 -5.88
N ILE A 248 0.22 1.73 -5.93
CA ILE A 248 1.04 2.70 -6.66
C ILE A 248 1.95 1.90 -7.58
N GLY A 249 2.09 2.36 -8.83
CA GLY A 249 3.01 1.76 -9.81
C GLY A 249 2.85 2.36 -11.20
N PRO A 250 3.48 1.78 -12.23
CA PRO A 250 3.63 2.41 -13.53
C PRO A 250 2.27 2.59 -14.21
N ARG A 251 1.97 3.82 -14.65
CA ARG A 251 0.73 4.16 -15.37
C ARG A 251 0.53 3.29 -16.60
N GLN A 252 1.60 3.05 -17.35
CA GLN A 252 1.57 2.24 -18.57
C GLN A 252 1.13 0.79 -18.31
N PHE A 253 1.46 0.24 -17.13
CA PHE A 253 1.06 -1.11 -16.74
C PHE A 253 -0.47 -1.22 -16.65
N PHE A 254 -1.13 -0.22 -16.05
CA PHE A 254 -2.58 -0.25 -15.83
C PHE A 254 -3.43 0.18 -17.03
N GLN A 255 -2.83 0.79 -18.05
CA GLN A 255 -3.52 1.25 -19.26
C GLN A 255 -3.90 0.12 -20.23
N GLN A 256 -3.34 -1.08 -20.07
CA GLN A 256 -3.51 -2.17 -21.03
C GLN A 256 -4.51 -3.23 -20.56
N GLY A 257 -5.43 -3.65 -21.42
CA GLY A 257 -6.42 -4.69 -21.10
C GLY A 257 -7.64 -4.18 -20.33
N PRO A 258 -8.64 -5.06 -20.11
CA PRO A 258 -9.93 -4.66 -19.54
C PRO A 258 -9.83 -4.32 -18.04
N PRO A 259 -10.68 -3.41 -17.53
CA PRO A 259 -10.72 -3.11 -16.11
C PRO A 259 -11.24 -4.31 -15.31
N GLU A 260 -10.74 -4.49 -14.10
CA GLU A 260 -11.23 -5.52 -13.17
C GLU A 260 -12.71 -5.34 -12.83
N TYR A 261 -13.12 -4.08 -12.65
CA TYR A 261 -14.52 -3.70 -12.46
C TYR A 261 -14.95 -2.87 -13.67
N ALA A 262 -15.94 -3.36 -14.43
CA ALA A 262 -16.58 -2.57 -15.47
C ALA A 262 -17.78 -1.81 -14.89
N GLY A 263 -17.81 -0.48 -15.03
CA GLY A 263 -18.87 0.34 -14.45
C GLY A 263 -18.76 1.82 -14.79
N GLY A 264 -19.55 2.65 -14.12
CA GLY A 264 -19.53 4.09 -14.37
C GLY A 264 -18.17 4.72 -14.05
N GLY A 265 -17.54 5.37 -15.03
CA GLY A 265 -16.23 6.02 -14.87
C GLY A 265 -15.03 5.14 -15.21
N THR A 266 -15.25 3.91 -15.71
CA THR A 266 -14.16 2.99 -16.09
C THR A 266 -13.82 3.05 -17.58
N VAL A 267 -14.61 3.77 -18.37
CA VAL A 267 -14.40 3.98 -19.81
C VAL A 267 -14.75 5.40 -20.23
N SER A 268 -14.08 5.87 -21.27
CA SER A 268 -14.26 7.21 -21.85
C SER A 268 -15.45 7.30 -22.80
N LEU A 269 -15.88 6.19 -23.41
CA LEU A 269 -17.06 6.13 -24.28
C LEU A 269 -17.75 4.78 -24.13
N VAL A 270 -19.08 4.76 -24.10
CA VAL A 270 -19.88 3.53 -24.09
C VAL A 270 -20.71 3.49 -25.36
N THR A 271 -20.54 2.42 -26.15
CA THR A 271 -21.46 2.10 -27.25
C THR A 271 -22.06 0.70 -27.02
N ARG A 272 -23.10 0.32 -27.79
CA ARG A 272 -23.67 -1.04 -27.68
C ARG A 272 -22.70 -2.12 -28.17
N GLU A 273 -21.68 -1.75 -28.94
CA GLU A 273 -20.76 -2.67 -29.61
C GLU A 273 -19.34 -2.65 -29.04
N LYS A 274 -18.97 -1.58 -28.32
CA LYS A 274 -17.62 -1.37 -27.76
C LYS A 274 -17.66 -0.69 -26.39
N ILE A 275 -16.76 -1.18 -25.53
CA ILE A 275 -16.31 -0.62 -24.25
C ILE A 275 -14.86 -0.18 -24.46
#